data_AF-A0A1R4LNM1-F1
#
_entry.id   AF-A0A1R4LNM1-F1
#
_cell.length_a   1.000
_cell.length_b   1.000
_cell.length_c   1.000
_cell.angle_alpha   90.00
_cell.angle_beta   90.00
_cell.angle_gamma   90.00
#
_symmetry.space_group_name_H-M   'P 1'
#
loop_
_entity.id
_entity.type
_entity.pdbx_description
1 polymer ?
#
loop_
_entity_poly.entity_id
_entity_poly.type
_entity_poly.pdbx_seq_one_letter_code
_entity_poly.pdbx_strand_id
1 'polypeptide(L)'
;MSVNTSILSAIKSLSPASVVFNLLYKMYKQVGAQEDADEIYKNTIVILEELLQRGYRFESPEIQAVVNILRDLPAMGAKRANFERIYLQDEYTLRRLPHDPRKLHAQGCWH
;
A
#
# COMPACT_ATOMS: atom_id res chain seq x y z
N MET A 1 4.95 -5.58 -17.35
CA MET A 1 4.08 -6.46 -16.53
C MET A 1 2.94 -5.59 -16.00
N SER A 2 1.69 -6.04 -16.14
CA SER A 2 0.52 -5.25 -15.71
C SER A 2 0.51 -5.10 -14.18
N VAL A 3 0.22 -3.92 -13.66
CA VAL A 3 0.24 -3.55 -12.22
C VAL A 3 -0.58 -4.53 -11.36
N ASN A 4 -1.64 -5.11 -11.92
CA ASN A 4 -2.51 -6.08 -11.25
C ASN A 4 -1.81 -7.41 -10.88
N THR A 5 -0.77 -7.81 -11.60
CA THR A 5 -0.15 -9.13 -11.38
C THR A 5 0.69 -9.21 -10.11
N SER A 6 1.37 -8.11 -9.74
CA SER A 6 2.26 -8.07 -8.57
C SER A 6 1.51 -7.95 -7.25
N ILE A 7 0.38 -7.24 -7.23
CA ILE A 7 -0.49 -7.12 -6.04
C ILE A 7 -1.18 -8.46 -5.76
N LEU A 8 -1.67 -9.12 -6.81
CA LEU A 8 -2.34 -10.41 -6.67
C LEU A 8 -1.41 -11.51 -6.14
N SER A 9 -0.14 -11.52 -6.55
CA SER A 9 0.83 -12.50 -6.04
C SER A 9 1.14 -12.27 -4.56
N ALA A 10 1.31 -11.02 -4.12
CA ALA A 10 1.55 -10.68 -2.71
C ALA A 10 0.36 -11.06 -1.81
N ILE A 11 -0.88 -10.85 -2.28
CA ILE A 11 -2.07 -11.26 -1.53
C ILE A 11 -2.17 -12.79 -1.48
N LYS A 12 -1.91 -13.48 -2.59
CA LYS A 12 -1.93 -14.95 -2.64
C LYS A 12 -0.87 -15.63 -1.77
N SER A 13 0.20 -14.93 -1.40
CA SER A 13 1.18 -15.45 -0.43
C SER A 13 0.67 -15.40 1.03
N LEU A 14 -0.42 -14.70 1.31
CA LEU A 14 -1.05 -14.70 2.63
C LEU A 14 -1.98 -15.91 2.79
N SER A 15 -2.16 -16.37 4.03
CA SER A 15 -3.11 -17.44 4.32
C SER A 15 -4.54 -17.01 3.95
N PRO A 16 -5.28 -17.80 3.15
CA PRO A 16 -6.67 -17.51 2.78
C PRO A 16 -7.62 -17.40 3.98
N ALA A 17 -7.25 -17.97 5.11
CA ALA A 17 -8.00 -17.89 6.36
C ALA A 17 -7.69 -16.61 7.17
N SER A 18 -6.69 -15.82 6.77
CA SER A 18 -6.34 -14.59 7.49
C SER A 18 -7.36 -13.49 7.22
N VAL A 19 -7.70 -12.74 8.27
CA VAL A 19 -8.57 -11.55 8.16
C VAL A 19 -7.96 -10.52 7.19
N VAL A 20 -6.62 -10.42 7.21
CA VAL A 20 -5.84 -9.53 6.35
C VAL A 20 -5.94 -9.93 4.88
N PHE A 21 -5.92 -11.23 4.57
CA PHE A 21 -6.12 -11.72 3.20
C PHE A 21 -7.47 -11.28 2.64
N ASN A 22 -8.57 -11.46 3.39
CA ASN A 22 -9.90 -11.08 2.92
C ASN A 22 -10.00 -9.57 2.66
N LEU A 23 -9.38 -8.77 3.52
CA LEU A 23 -9.38 -7.31 3.42
C LEU A 23 -8.56 -6.83 2.20
N LEU A 24 -7.32 -7.31 2.05
CA LEU A 24 -6.45 -6.96 0.93
C LEU A 24 -6.99 -7.50 -0.41
N TYR A 25 -7.57 -8.70 -0.43
CA TYR A 25 -8.17 -9.27 -1.64
C TYR A 25 -9.39 -8.49 -2.12
N LYS A 26 -10.21 -7.98 -1.20
CA LYS A 26 -11.33 -7.09 -1.53
C LYS A 26 -10.82 -5.79 -2.17
N MET A 27 -9.77 -5.20 -1.61
CA MET A 27 -9.14 -4.01 -2.19
C MET A 27 -8.47 -4.26 -3.54
N TYR A 28 -7.82 -5.41 -3.74
CA TYR A 28 -7.28 -5.76 -5.05
C TYR A 28 -8.36 -5.79 -6.14
N LYS A 29 -9.55 -6.32 -5.82
CA LYS A 29 -10.69 -6.28 -6.75
C LYS A 29 -11.13 -4.86 -7.09
N GLN A 30 -11.01 -3.94 -6.13
CA GLN A 30 -11.32 -2.52 -6.32
C GLN A 30 -10.28 -1.81 -7.20
N VAL A 31 -8.98 -2.09 -7.00
CA VAL A 31 -7.89 -1.59 -7.87
C VAL A 31 -8.09 -2.02 -9.33
N GLY A 32 -8.53 -3.28 -9.54
CA GLY A 32 -8.86 -3.79 -10.88
C GLY A 32 -10.08 -3.12 -11.53
N ALA A 33 -10.89 -2.39 -10.76
CA ALA A 33 -12.12 -1.74 -11.21
C ALA A 33 -11.94 -0.25 -11.60
N GLN A 34 -10.70 0.26 -11.68
CA GLN A 34 -10.38 1.68 -11.94
C GLN A 34 -10.84 2.66 -10.83
N GLU A 35 -10.83 2.23 -9.57
CA GLU A 35 -11.00 3.18 -8.45
C GLU A 35 -9.85 4.20 -8.40
N ASP A 36 -10.15 5.41 -7.90
CA ASP A 36 -9.20 6.53 -7.80
C ASP A 36 -8.01 6.15 -6.90
N ALA A 37 -6.78 6.50 -7.31
CA ALA A 37 -5.56 6.19 -6.55
C ALA A 37 -5.63 6.74 -5.12
N ASP A 38 -6.32 7.87 -4.95
CA ASP A 38 -6.56 8.50 -3.64
C ASP A 38 -7.46 7.66 -2.74
N GLU A 39 -8.47 6.99 -3.29
CA GLU A 39 -9.36 6.10 -2.55
C GLU A 39 -8.63 4.82 -2.13
N ILE A 40 -7.89 4.22 -3.06
CA ILE A 40 -7.06 3.05 -2.77
C ILE A 40 -6.04 3.38 -1.68
N TYR A 41 -5.39 4.54 -1.77
CA TYR A 41 -4.45 5.01 -0.76
C TYR A 41 -5.09 5.09 0.63
N LYS A 42 -6.23 5.79 0.75
CA LYS A 42 -6.93 5.96 2.04
C LYS A 42 -7.29 4.62 2.66
N ASN A 43 -7.87 3.71 1.88
CA ASN A 43 -8.23 2.37 2.33
C ASN A 43 -6.97 1.59 2.77
N THR A 44 -5.87 1.72 2.04
CA THR A 44 -4.61 0.99 2.32
C THR A 44 -3.96 1.50 3.61
N ILE A 45 -4.01 2.79 3.88
CA ILE A 45 -3.49 3.39 5.12
C ILE A 45 -4.23 2.87 6.35
N VAL A 46 -5.57 2.75 6.31
CA VAL A 46 -6.34 2.23 7.46
C VAL A 46 -5.90 0.81 7.83
N ILE A 47 -5.65 -0.04 6.83
CA ILE A 47 -5.14 -1.41 7.04
C ILE A 47 -3.74 -1.39 7.62
N LEU A 48 -2.87 -0.55 7.06
CA LEU A 48 -1.50 -0.40 7.53
C LEU A 48 -1.47 -0.06 9.02
N GLU A 49 -2.31 0.89 9.44
CA GLU A 49 -2.40 1.30 10.84
C GLU A 49 -2.89 0.18 11.74
N GLU A 50 -3.90 -0.57 11.33
CA GLU A 50 -4.41 -1.73 12.08
C GLU A 50 -3.31 -2.80 12.27
N LEU A 51 -2.55 -3.09 11.21
CA LEU A 51 -1.43 -4.04 11.28
C LEU A 51 -0.31 -3.54 12.20
N LEU A 52 0.08 -2.28 12.08
CA LEU A 52 1.10 -1.68 12.94
C LEU A 52 0.65 -1.64 14.42
N GLN A 53 -0.63 -1.34 14.68
CA GLN A 53 -1.21 -1.36 16.04
C GLN A 53 -1.23 -2.77 16.64
N ARG A 54 -1.42 -3.80 15.81
CA ARG A 54 -1.33 -5.21 16.22
C ARG A 54 0.11 -5.72 16.40
N GLY A 55 1.11 -4.88 16.13
CA GLY A 55 2.52 -5.21 16.34
C GLY A 55 3.17 -5.99 15.20
N TYR A 56 2.55 -6.00 14.01
CA TYR A 56 3.20 -6.58 12.82
C TYR A 56 4.47 -5.80 12.48
N ARG A 57 5.53 -6.53 12.10
CA ARG A 57 6.85 -5.99 11.74
C ARG A 57 6.91 -5.60 10.28
N PHE A 58 7.82 -4.71 9.93
CA PHE A 58 8.01 -4.28 8.55
C PHE A 58 8.21 -5.45 7.59
N GLU A 59 8.99 -6.45 7.99
CA GLU A 59 9.30 -7.63 7.19
C GLU A 59 8.17 -8.65 7.13
N SER A 60 7.06 -8.44 7.86
CA SER A 60 5.94 -9.37 7.83
C SER A 60 5.32 -9.42 6.43
N PRO A 61 4.86 -10.61 5.98
CA PRO A 61 4.21 -10.74 4.67
C PRO A 61 3.03 -9.77 4.49
N GLU A 62 2.27 -9.50 5.55
CA GLU A 62 1.14 -8.59 5.57
C GLU A 62 1.56 -7.14 5.33
N ILE A 63 2.56 -6.65 6.07
CA ILE A 63 3.09 -5.29 5.89
C ILE A 63 3.73 -5.16 4.51
N GLN A 64 4.49 -6.16 4.05
CA GLN A 64 5.09 -6.14 2.72
C GLN A 64 4.05 -6.14 1.60
N ALA A 65 2.92 -6.85 1.75
CA ALA A 65 1.82 -6.78 0.79
C ALA A 65 1.23 -5.36 0.69
N VAL A 66 1.03 -4.70 1.83
CA VAL A 66 0.57 -3.30 1.91
C VAL A 66 1.59 -2.34 1.29
N VAL A 67 2.87 -2.50 1.62
CA VAL A 67 3.98 -1.72 1.05
C VAL A 67 4.00 -1.83 -0.48
N ASN A 68 3.83 -3.04 -1.01
CA ASN A 68 3.78 -3.26 -2.46
C ASN A 68 2.61 -2.54 -3.13
N ILE A 69 1.42 -2.55 -2.50
CA ILE A 69 0.25 -1.80 -2.98
C ILE A 69 0.56 -0.30 -2.99
N LEU A 70 1.02 0.24 -1.87
CA LEU A 70 1.33 1.68 -1.73
C LEU A 70 2.39 2.14 -2.74
N ARG A 71 3.43 1.32 -2.97
CA ARG A 71 4.49 1.61 -3.95
C ARG A 71 3.97 1.75 -5.37
N ASP A 72 2.90 1.02 -5.71
CA ASP A 72 2.40 0.98 -7.09
C ASP A 72 1.41 2.12 -7.42
N LEU A 73 0.92 2.86 -6.43
CA LEU A 73 -0.05 3.95 -6.65
C LEU A 73 0.57 5.19 -7.35
N PRO A 74 1.76 5.69 -6.95
CA PRO A 74 2.41 6.78 -7.68
C PRO A 74 2.76 6.43 -9.13
N ALA A 75 2.83 7.47 -9.97
CA ALA A 75 3.38 7.36 -11.32
C ALA A 75 4.78 6.72 -11.29
N MET A 76 5.06 5.84 -12.27
CA MET A 76 6.38 5.25 -12.42
C MET A 76 7.47 6.33 -12.59
N GLY A 77 8.70 5.97 -12.20
CA GLY A 77 9.86 6.87 -12.27
C GLY A 77 10.08 7.64 -10.96
N ALA A 78 10.43 8.92 -11.07
CA ALA A 78 10.89 9.73 -9.93
C ALA A 78 9.85 9.86 -8.81
N LYS A 79 8.55 9.95 -9.15
CA LYS A 79 7.47 10.06 -8.16
C LYS A 79 7.41 8.81 -7.27
N ARG A 80 7.35 7.63 -7.89
CA ARG A 80 7.41 6.34 -7.19
C ARG A 80 8.69 6.16 -6.37
N ALA A 81 9.85 6.45 -6.96
CA ALA A 81 11.13 6.32 -6.27
C ALA A 81 11.21 7.24 -5.04
N ASN A 82 10.72 8.48 -5.14
CA ASN A 82 10.66 9.40 -4.01
C ASN A 82 9.70 8.92 -2.93
N PHE A 83 8.50 8.47 -3.33
CA PHE A 83 7.51 7.95 -2.40
C PHE A 83 8.06 6.76 -1.60
N GLU A 84 8.66 5.79 -2.29
CA GLU A 84 9.28 4.61 -1.66
C GLU A 84 10.40 5.01 -0.70
N ARG A 85 11.30 5.90 -1.13
CA ARG A 85 12.42 6.40 -0.31
C ARG A 85 11.97 7.15 0.94
N ILE A 86 10.87 7.90 0.87
CA ILE A 86 10.41 8.76 1.98
C ILE A 86 9.58 7.94 2.98
N TYR A 87 8.75 7.01 2.51
CA TYR A 87 7.69 6.41 3.31
C TYR A 87 7.78 4.90 3.49
N LEU A 88 8.41 4.17 2.58
CA LEU A 88 8.30 2.71 2.50
C LEU A 88 9.61 2.00 2.88
N GLN A 89 10.40 2.57 3.79
CA GLN A 89 11.71 2.03 4.18
C GLN A 89 11.65 1.11 5.41
N ASP A 90 10.86 1.48 6.41
CA ASP A 90 10.74 0.77 7.70
C ASP A 90 9.44 1.17 8.44
N GLU A 91 9.18 0.61 9.63
CA GLU A 91 7.98 0.98 10.41
C GLU A 91 7.94 2.46 10.82
N TYR A 92 9.10 3.10 10.99
CA TYR A 92 9.16 4.50 11.35
C TYR A 92 8.71 5.39 10.18
N THR A 93 9.18 5.11 8.96
CA THR A 93 8.74 5.84 7.76
C THR A 93 7.29 5.54 7.40
N LEU A 94 6.81 4.31 7.63
CA LEU A 94 5.41 3.96 7.40
C LEU A 94 4.46 4.77 8.27
N ARG A 95 4.80 4.99 9.55
CA ARG A 95 4.00 5.83 10.47
C ARG A 95 3.98 7.32 10.10
N ARG A 96 4.82 7.75 9.15
CA ARG A 96 4.85 9.14 8.66
C ARG A 96 3.95 9.37 7.46
N LEU A 97 3.34 8.32 6.89
CA LEU A 97 2.42 8.44 5.77
C LEU A 97 1.25 9.36 6.16
N PRO A 98 0.95 10.39 5.35
CA PRO A 98 -0.17 11.28 5.64
C PRO A 98 -1.51 10.56 5.41
N HIS A 99 -2.51 10.73 6.27
CA HIS A 99 -3.86 10.23 6.00
C HIS A 99 -4.52 10.87 4.77
N ASP A 100 -4.17 12.12 4.47
CA ASP A 100 -4.69 12.85 3.31
C ASP A 100 -3.72 12.75 2.13
N PRO A 101 -4.09 12.06 1.02
CA PRO A 101 -3.23 11.92 -0.16
C PRO A 101 -2.88 13.25 -0.82
N ARG A 102 -3.66 14.33 -0.60
CA ARG A 102 -3.35 15.69 -1.10
C ARG A 102 -1.99 16.18 -0.64
N LYS A 103 -1.52 15.73 0.53
CA LYS A 103 -0.19 16.06 1.04
C LYS A 103 0.95 15.41 0.22
N LEU A 104 0.69 14.29 -0.44
CA LEU A 104 1.65 13.61 -1.32
C LEU A 104 1.84 14.36 -2.64
N HIS A 105 0.80 14.99 -3.17
CA HIS A 105 0.90 15.86 -4.36
C HIS A 105 1.84 17.04 -4.07
N ALA A 106 1.67 17.70 -2.92
CA ALA A 106 2.52 18.84 -2.51
C ALA A 106 4.00 18.46 -2.36
N GLN A 107 4.31 17.17 -2.18
CA GLN A 107 5.67 16.64 -2.02
C GLN A 107 6.23 16.06 -3.33
N GLY A 108 5.51 16.17 -4.45
CA GLY A 108 5.95 15.62 -5.73
C GLY A 108 6.02 14.09 -5.76
N CYS A 109 5.32 13.42 -4.85
CA CYS A 109 5.28 11.96 -4.76
C CYS A 109 4.05 11.34 -5.43
N TRP A 110 3.11 12.17 -5.90
CA TRP A 110 1.81 11.74 -6.44
C TRP A 110 1.49 12.41 -7.79
N HIS A 111 0.47 11.90 -8.50
CA HIS A 111 0.11 12.31 -9.86
C HIS A 111 -0.20 13.80 -9.98
#